data_AF-A0ABD0N718-F1
#
_entry.id   AF-A0ABD0N718-F1
#
_cell.length_a   1.000
_cell.length_b   1.000
_cell.length_c   1.000
_cell.angle_alpha   90.00
_cell.angle_beta   90.00
_cell.angle_gamma   90.00
#
_symmetry.space_group_name_H-M   'P 1'
#
loop_
_entity.id
_entity.type
_entity.pdbx_description
1 polymer ?
#
loop_
_entity_poly.entity_id
_entity_poly.type
_entity_poly.pdbx_seq_one_letter_code
_entity_poly.pdbx_strand_id
1 'polypeptide(L)'
;LSVDMHVTQNKKKHNTDKYKSSNLIVRRNKEFTIIIKLDRAFSEQQDDVQMEFLIGSSPDENKGTYITVYIGKEKREGTWKGRVVEIQGNDVTVGITPDATCIIGRFRTFVTVVTDLGKQRTQRNPDTDFYVLFNPWDP
;
A
#
# COMPACT_ATOMS: atom_id res chain seq x y z
N LEU A 1 -10.54 2.73 -11.20
CA LEU A 1 -9.34 2.46 -10.38
C LEU A 1 -9.57 1.20 -9.56
N SER A 2 -8.69 0.20 -9.69
CA SER A 2 -8.71 -1.02 -8.88
C SER A 2 -7.30 -1.37 -8.42
N VAL A 3 -7.18 -2.21 -7.39
CA VAL A 3 -5.89 -2.63 -6.84
C VAL A 3 -5.78 -4.16 -6.89
N ASP A 4 -4.66 -4.66 -7.41
CA ASP A 4 -4.24 -6.04 -7.23
C ASP A 4 -3.20 -6.10 -6.10
N MET A 5 -3.50 -6.87 -5.05
CA MET A 5 -2.64 -6.97 -3.87
C MET A 5 -1.49 -7.96 -4.05
N HIS A 6 -1.32 -8.58 -5.23
CA HIS A 6 -0.24 -9.54 -5.54
C HIS A 6 -0.11 -10.64 -4.48
N VAL A 7 -1.26 -11.16 -4.02
CA VAL A 7 -1.38 -11.97 -2.81
C VAL A 7 -0.45 -13.18 -2.85
N THR A 8 -0.46 -13.94 -3.95
CA THR A 8 0.31 -15.18 -4.08
C THR A 8 1.81 -14.95 -3.99
N GLN A 9 2.36 -14.00 -4.76
CA GLN A 9 3.80 -13.74 -4.74
C GLN A 9 4.23 -13.14 -3.40
N ASN A 10 3.47 -12.17 -2.88
CA ASN A 10 3.81 -11.51 -1.63
C ASN A 10 3.76 -12.50 -0.45
N LYS A 11 2.72 -13.33 -0.34
CA LYS A 11 2.63 -14.29 0.78
C LYS A 11 3.80 -15.26 0.82
N LYS A 12 4.22 -15.76 -0.35
CA LYS A 12 5.41 -16.62 -0.46
C LYS A 12 6.66 -15.87 -0.01
N LYS A 13 6.88 -14.63 -0.49
CA LYS A 13 8.03 -13.81 -0.09
C LYS A 13 8.03 -13.48 1.40
N HIS A 14 6.86 -13.34 2.03
CA HIS A 14 6.70 -12.97 3.44
C HIS A 14 6.58 -14.17 4.40
N ASN A 15 6.69 -15.42 3.92
CA ASN A 15 6.48 -16.62 4.73
C ASN A 15 5.10 -16.60 5.44
N THR A 16 4.06 -16.27 4.68
CA THR A 16 2.66 -16.14 5.13
C THR A 16 1.69 -16.89 4.20
N ASP A 17 2.20 -17.71 3.28
CA ASP A 17 1.45 -18.54 2.34
C ASP A 17 0.68 -19.68 3.01
N LYS A 18 1.09 -20.10 4.22
CA LYS A 18 0.42 -21.15 4.99
C LYS A 18 -0.89 -20.71 5.68
N TYR A 19 -1.16 -19.40 5.78
CA TYR A 19 -2.39 -18.91 6.37
C TYR A 19 -3.56 -19.12 5.41
N LYS A 20 -4.62 -19.80 5.87
CA LYS A 20 -5.87 -19.97 5.13
C LYS A 20 -6.68 -18.65 5.11
N SER A 21 -6.29 -17.73 4.24
CA SER A 21 -6.92 -16.43 4.05
C SER A 21 -6.77 -15.99 2.59
N SER A 22 -7.79 -15.33 2.03
CA SER A 22 -7.72 -14.72 0.70
C SER A 22 -7.00 -13.36 0.72
N ASN A 23 -7.12 -12.60 1.82
CA ASN A 23 -6.46 -11.31 1.98
C ASN A 23 -4.94 -11.44 2.05
N LEU A 24 -4.24 -10.39 1.63
CA LEU A 24 -2.80 -10.29 1.74
C LEU A 24 -2.36 -10.31 3.22
N ILE A 25 -1.28 -11.02 3.52
CA ILE A 25 -0.65 -11.04 4.84
C ILE A 25 0.84 -10.83 4.61
N VAL A 26 1.40 -9.78 5.19
CA VAL A 26 2.81 -9.40 5.10
C VAL A 26 3.42 -9.31 6.49
N ARG A 27 4.71 -9.02 6.53
CA ARG A 27 5.47 -8.79 7.75
C ARG A 27 6.12 -7.42 7.65
N ARG A 28 6.16 -6.69 8.77
CA ARG A 28 6.74 -5.35 8.81
C ARG A 28 8.23 -5.35 8.44
N ASN A 29 8.76 -4.19 8.08
CA ASN A 29 10.14 -4.01 7.57
C ASN A 29 10.51 -4.92 6.39
N LYS A 30 9.55 -5.26 5.53
CA LYS A 30 9.79 -6.05 4.34
C LYS A 30 8.91 -5.57 3.20
N GLU A 31 9.52 -5.35 2.04
CA GLU A 31 8.82 -4.83 0.87
C GLU A 31 7.82 -5.87 0.32
N PHE A 32 6.60 -5.43 0.06
CA PHE A 32 5.61 -6.12 -0.76
C PHE A 32 5.23 -5.26 -1.97
N THR A 33 4.68 -5.88 -3.01
CA THR A 33 4.27 -5.16 -4.23
C THR A 33 2.76 -5.12 -4.37
N ILE A 34 2.19 -4.07 -4.95
CA ILE A 34 0.79 -4.02 -5.39
C ILE A 34 0.72 -3.41 -6.78
N ILE A 35 -0.32 -3.73 -7.54
CA ILE A 35 -0.59 -3.08 -8.85
C ILE A 35 -1.80 -2.16 -8.70
N ILE A 36 -1.60 -0.89 -9.05
CA ILE A 36 -2.64 0.11 -9.17
C ILE A 36 -3.08 0.17 -10.64
N LYS A 37 -4.35 -0.12 -10.92
CA LYS A 37 -4.91 -0.10 -12.28
C LYS A 37 -5.67 1.20 -12.52
N LEU A 38 -5.03 2.13 -13.22
CA LEU A 38 -5.57 3.46 -13.52
C LEU A 38 -6.43 3.43 -14.80
N ASP A 39 -7.14 4.52 -15.05
CA ASP A 39 -7.93 4.74 -16.27
C ASP A 39 -7.09 5.30 -17.43
N ARG A 40 -5.91 5.84 -17.13
CA ARG A 40 -4.90 6.26 -18.10
C ARG A 40 -3.48 5.92 -17.62
N ALA A 41 -2.51 6.08 -18.51
CA ALA A 41 -1.10 5.93 -18.17
C ALA A 41 -0.68 6.91 -17.08
N PHE A 42 0.12 6.41 -16.14
CA PHE A 42 0.69 7.16 -15.03
C PHE A 42 1.95 7.92 -15.45
N SER A 43 2.06 9.16 -15.00
CA SER A 43 3.24 10.01 -15.19
C SER A 43 3.82 10.40 -13.83
N GLU A 44 5.01 9.89 -13.51
CA GLU A 44 5.70 10.23 -12.25
C GLU A 44 5.97 11.73 -12.08
N GLN A 45 5.98 12.51 -13.16
CA GLN A 45 6.27 13.94 -13.10
C GLN A 45 5.01 14.80 -12.96
N GLN A 46 3.84 14.25 -13.31
CA GLN A 46 2.58 15.00 -13.39
C GLN A 46 1.54 14.53 -12.38
N ASP A 47 1.53 13.24 -12.08
CA ASP A 47 0.51 12.60 -11.27
C ASP A 47 0.98 12.43 -9.83
N ASP A 48 0.07 12.65 -8.89
CA ASP A 48 0.26 12.32 -7.48
C ASP A 48 -0.78 11.28 -7.06
N VAL A 49 -0.28 10.11 -6.65
CA VAL A 49 -1.08 8.98 -6.18
C VAL A 49 -0.63 8.64 -4.76
N GLN A 50 -1.58 8.60 -3.85
CA GLN A 50 -1.35 8.34 -2.44
C GLN A 50 -1.98 6.98 -2.10
N MET A 51 -1.16 6.06 -1.58
CA MET A 51 -1.61 4.82 -0.97
C MET A 51 -1.85 5.07 0.52
N GLU A 52 -3.08 4.88 0.97
CA GLU A 52 -3.46 5.14 2.35
C GLU A 52 -3.83 3.84 3.08
N PHE A 53 -3.21 3.62 4.24
CA PHE A 53 -3.42 2.45 5.08
C PHE A 53 -3.96 2.87 6.45
N LEU A 54 -5.17 2.42 6.78
CA LEU A 54 -5.89 2.86 7.97
C LEU A 54 -6.26 1.67 8.86
N ILE A 55 -5.98 1.77 10.16
CA ILE A 55 -6.35 0.78 11.18
C ILE A 55 -7.15 1.42 12.32
N GLY A 56 -8.11 0.66 12.89
CA GLY A 56 -8.97 1.13 13.99
C GLY A 56 -10.16 2.00 13.56
N SER A 57 -10.99 2.39 14.52
CA SER A 57 -12.19 3.23 14.28
C SER A 57 -11.86 4.71 14.07
N SER A 58 -10.76 5.19 14.67
CA SER A 58 -10.34 6.59 14.62
C SER A 58 -8.85 6.72 14.23
N PRO A 59 -8.50 6.50 12.95
CA PRO A 59 -7.13 6.61 12.45
C PRO A 59 -6.54 8.01 12.62
N ASP A 60 -5.26 8.06 12.98
CA ASP A 60 -4.49 9.27 13.28
C ASP A 60 -3.04 9.05 12.85
N GLU A 61 -2.49 10.00 12.08
CA GLU A 61 -1.12 9.96 11.55
C GLU A 61 -0.08 9.97 12.67
N ASN A 62 -0.28 10.79 13.71
CA ASN A 62 0.64 10.92 14.84
C ASN A 62 0.70 9.66 15.71
N LYS A 63 -0.30 8.79 15.58
CA LYS A 63 -0.37 7.50 16.29
C LYS A 63 0.03 6.33 15.41
N GLY A 64 0.46 6.57 14.17
CA GLY A 64 0.81 5.51 13.21
C GLY A 64 -0.38 4.62 12.81
N THR A 65 -1.61 5.11 12.96
CA THR A 65 -2.85 4.37 12.61
C THR A 65 -3.48 4.84 11.31
N TYR A 66 -3.02 5.98 10.79
CA TYR A 66 -3.21 6.42 9.41
C TYR A 66 -1.81 6.59 8.79
N ILE A 67 -1.52 5.79 7.76
CA ILE A 67 -0.28 5.86 7.00
C ILE A 67 -0.59 6.31 5.57
N THR A 68 0.21 7.23 5.04
CA THR A 68 0.17 7.66 3.65
C THR A 68 1.51 7.40 2.98
N VAL A 69 1.49 6.72 1.84
CA VAL A 69 2.66 6.47 1.00
C VAL A 69 2.46 7.19 -0.33
N TYR A 70 3.37 8.11 -0.65
CA TYR A 70 3.29 8.98 -1.82
C TYR A 70 3.99 8.35 -3.02
N ILE A 71 3.32 8.36 -4.18
CA ILE A 71 3.79 7.77 -5.44
C ILE A 71 3.65 8.82 -6.54
N GLY A 72 4.75 9.13 -7.23
CA GLY A 72 4.78 10.05 -8.37
C GLY A 72 5.43 11.39 -8.06
N LYS A 73 4.73 12.46 -8.45
CA LYS A 73 5.25 13.84 -8.47
C LYS A 73 5.62 14.32 -7.07
N GLU A 74 4.73 14.08 -6.12
CA GLU A 74 4.98 14.45 -4.73
C GLU A 74 5.81 13.36 -4.04
N LYS A 75 6.98 13.77 -3.52
CA LYS A 75 7.85 12.91 -2.73
C LYS A 75 7.94 13.49 -1.33
N ARG A 76 7.10 12.98 -0.43
CA ARG A 76 7.19 13.27 1.00
C ARG A 76 7.74 12.05 1.73
N GLU A 77 8.59 12.29 2.71
CA GLU A 77 9.03 11.25 3.62
C GLU A 77 7.86 10.86 4.54
N GLY A 78 7.36 9.63 4.35
CA GLY A 78 6.45 8.97 5.27
C GLY A 78 7.19 7.93 6.10
N THR A 79 6.53 7.43 7.14
CA THR A 79 7.07 6.32 7.95
C THR A 79 7.22 5.04 7.12
N TRP A 80 6.27 4.77 6.23
CA TRP A 80 6.36 3.68 5.28
C TRP A 80 7.02 4.17 3.99
N LYS A 81 7.88 3.33 3.42
CA LYS A 81 8.56 3.63 2.16
C LYS A 81 7.73 3.14 1.00
N GLY A 82 7.67 3.95 -0.06
CA GLY A 82 7.04 3.61 -1.33
C GLY A 82 7.95 3.94 -2.51
N ARG A 83 7.86 3.15 -3.57
CA ARG A 83 8.52 3.45 -4.85
C ARG A 83 7.76 2.83 -6.01
N VAL A 84 7.90 3.42 -7.18
CA VAL A 84 7.49 2.78 -8.44
C VAL A 84 8.48 1.66 -8.75
N VAL A 85 7.95 0.49 -9.10
CA VAL A 85 8.72 -0.68 -9.53
C VAL A 85 8.66 -0.80 -11.05
N GLU A 86 7.48 -0.64 -11.62
CA GLU A 86 7.21 -0.80 -13.05
C GLU A 86 5.96 -0.03 -13.45
N ILE A 87 5.94 0.48 -14.67
CA ILE A 87 4.75 1.08 -15.31
C ILE A 87 4.51 0.31 -16.61
N GLN A 88 3.34 -0.30 -16.74
CA GLN A 88 2.94 -1.06 -17.92
C GLN A 88 1.54 -0.63 -18.38
N GLY A 89 1.48 0.23 -19.40
CA GLY A 89 0.22 0.81 -19.85
C GLY A 89 -0.42 1.66 -18.74
N ASN A 90 -1.59 1.24 -18.27
CA ASN A 90 -2.31 1.90 -17.18
C ASN A 90 -2.04 1.27 -15.80
N ASP A 91 -1.24 0.21 -15.74
CA ASP A 91 -0.91 -0.51 -14.52
C ASP A 91 0.40 0.02 -13.94
N VAL A 92 0.38 0.39 -12.67
CA VAL A 92 1.54 0.85 -11.92
C VAL A 92 1.83 -0.13 -10.80
N THR A 93 2.94 -0.84 -10.91
CA THR A 93 3.44 -1.69 -9.83
C THR A 93 4.22 -0.83 -8.86
N VAL A 94 3.80 -0.81 -7.59
CA VAL A 94 4.51 -0.09 -6.53
C VAL A 94 5.02 -1.05 -5.47
N GLY A 95 6.23 -0.78 -4.99
CA GLY A 95 6.84 -1.45 -3.84
C GLY A 95 6.58 -0.66 -2.59
N ILE A 96 6.10 -1.32 -1.54
CA ILE A 96 5.73 -0.71 -0.26
C ILE A 96 6.41 -1.46 0.86
N THR A 97 7.13 -0.74 1.72
CA THR A 97 7.80 -1.30 2.89
C THR A 97 7.20 -0.70 4.15
N PRO A 98 6.46 -1.49 4.95
CA PRO A 98 6.00 -1.05 6.26
C PRO A 98 7.18 -0.76 7.18
N ASP A 99 7.07 0.28 8.01
CA ASP A 99 8.10 0.63 8.99
C ASP A 99 8.40 -0.52 9.97
N ALA A 100 9.63 -0.59 10.49
CA ALA A 100 10.04 -1.62 11.45
C ALA A 100 9.26 -1.54 12.78
N THR A 101 8.71 -0.39 13.13
CA THR A 101 7.87 -0.16 14.32
C THR A 101 6.38 -0.23 14.01
N CYS A 102 5.99 -0.55 12.77
CA CYS A 102 4.60 -0.61 12.33
C CYS A 102 3.71 -1.46 13.27
N ILE A 103 2.52 -0.91 13.54
CA ILE A 103 1.45 -1.59 14.29
C ILE A 103 1.05 -2.88 13.58
N ILE A 104 0.90 -3.95 14.36
CA ILE A 104 0.47 -5.26 13.89
C ILE A 104 -1.05 -5.32 13.86
N GLY A 105 -1.63 -5.74 12.74
CA GLY A 105 -3.08 -5.84 12.60
C GLY A 105 -3.57 -5.77 11.16
N ARG A 106 -4.89 -5.61 11.02
CA ARG A 106 -5.57 -5.51 9.73
C ARG A 106 -5.74 -4.05 9.33
N PHE A 107 -5.19 -3.68 8.18
CA PHE A 107 -5.29 -2.36 7.59
C PHE A 107 -6.33 -2.36 6.47
N ARG A 108 -7.07 -1.27 6.37
CA ARG A 108 -7.88 -0.93 5.21
C ARG A 108 -7.01 -0.18 4.21
N THR A 109 -7.15 -0.51 2.94
CA THR A 109 -6.40 0.11 1.84
C THR A 109 -7.29 1.07 1.07
N PHE A 110 -6.74 2.22 0.72
CA PHE A 110 -7.35 3.18 -0.19
C PHE A 110 -6.30 3.73 -1.16
N VAL A 111 -6.75 4.10 -2.35
CA VAL A 111 -5.95 4.87 -3.30
C VAL A 111 -6.58 6.24 -3.44
N THR A 112 -5.78 7.28 -3.27
CA THR A 112 -6.18 8.67 -3.46
C THR A 112 -5.39 9.26 -4.61
N VAL A 113 -6.09 9.74 -5.64
CA VAL A 113 -5.49 10.50 -6.74
C VAL A 113 -5.62 11.98 -6.41
N VAL A 114 -4.52 12.72 -6.48
CA VAL A 114 -4.49 14.16 -6.24
C VAL A 114 -4.32 14.87 -7.57
N THR A 115 -5.21 15.81 -7.83
CA THR A 115 -5.22 16.66 -9.02
C THR A 115 -5.39 18.11 -8.62
N ASP A 116 -5.22 19.04 -9.56
CA ASP A 116 -5.47 20.47 -9.32
C ASP A 116 -6.94 20.76 -8.93
N LEU A 117 -7.87 19.85 -9.27
CA LEU A 117 -9.29 19.92 -8.91
C LEU A 117 -9.58 19.34 -7.51
N GLY A 118 -8.58 18.79 -6.83
CA GLY A 118 -8.70 18.20 -5.51
C GLY A 118 -8.35 16.70 -5.46
N LYS A 119 -8.69 16.08 -4.33
CA LYS A 119 -8.39 14.67 -4.04
C LYS A 119 -9.60 13.77 -4.33
N GLN A 120 -9.36 12.66 -5.02
CA GLN A 120 -10.36 11.62 -5.29
C GLN A 120 -9.88 10.30 -4.68
N ARG A 121 -10.62 9.80 -3.68
CA ARG A 121 -10.30 8.57 -2.94
C ARG A 121 -11.19 7.42 -3.39
N THR A 122 -10.64 6.23 -3.52
CA THR A 122 -11.42 5.01 -3.79
C THR A 122 -12.44 4.74 -2.69
N GLN A 123 -13.56 4.11 -3.06
CA GLN A 123 -14.51 3.58 -2.09
C GLN A 123 -13.87 2.45 -1.26
N ARG A 124 -14.45 2.19 -0.08
CA ARG A 124 -14.03 1.09 0.80
C ARG A 124 -14.14 -0.27 0.09
N ASN A 125 -13.05 -1.03 0.03
CA ASN A 125 -13.04 -2.39 -0.54
C ASN A 125 -12.39 -3.43 0.42
N PRO A 126 -13.18 -4.29 1.09
CA PRO A 126 -12.67 -5.32 2.00
C PRO A 126 -11.70 -6.33 1.38
N ASP A 127 -11.76 -6.56 0.07
CA ASP A 127 -10.88 -7.51 -0.62
C ASP A 127 -9.43 -7.01 -0.70
N THR A 128 -9.23 -5.69 -0.54
CA THR A 128 -7.91 -5.05 -0.50
C THR A 128 -7.39 -4.85 0.93
N ASP A 129 -8.12 -5.31 1.95
CA ASP A 129 -7.58 -5.35 3.31
C ASP A 129 -6.39 -6.29 3.35
N PHE A 130 -5.42 -5.94 4.20
CA PHE A 130 -4.26 -6.79 4.42
C PHE A 130 -3.81 -6.73 5.86
N TYR A 131 -3.05 -7.74 6.25
CA TYR A 131 -2.51 -7.89 7.59
C TYR A 131 -1.02 -7.62 7.59
N VAL A 132 -0.55 -6.83 8.54
CA VAL A 132 0.88 -6.71 8.84
C VAL A 132 1.16 -7.49 10.12
N LEU A 133 2.14 -8.38 10.08
CA LEU A 133 2.62 -9.18 11.23
C LEU A 133 4.03 -8.76 11.66
N PHE A 134 4.44 -9.23 12.84
CA PHE A 134 5.85 -9.20 13.24
C PHE A 134 6.71 -9.97 12.23
N ASN A 135 7.97 -9.53 12.10
CA ASN A 135 8.94 -10.10 11.17
C ASN A 135 10.14 -10.71 11.90
N PRO A 136 10.13 -12.02 12.21
CA PRO A 136 11.28 -12.69 12.82
C PRO A 136 12.40 -13.04 11.82
N TRP A 137 12.26 -12.67 10.55
CA TRP A 137 13.32 -12.75 9.53
C TRP A 137 14.03 -11.42 9.32
N ASP A 138 13.64 -10.38 10.07
CA ASP A 138 14.30 -9.09 10.12
C ASP A 138 15.37 -9.13 11.21
N PRO A 139 16.65 -8.90 10.89
CA PRO A 139 17.75 -8.99 11.85
C PRO A 139 17.74 -7.90 12.93
#